data_AF-A0AAN6N4M0-F1
#
_entry.id   AF-A0AAN6N4M0-F1
#
_cell.length_a   1.000
_cell.length_b   1.000
_cell.length_c   1.000
_cell.angle_alpha   90.00
_cell.angle_beta   90.00
_cell.angle_gamma   90.00
#
_symmetry.space_group_name_H-M   'P 1'
#
loop_
_entity.id
_entity.type
_entity.pdbx_description
1 polymer ?
#
loop_
_entity_poly.entity_id
_entity_poly.type
_entity_poly.pdbx_seq_one_letter_code
_entity_poly.pdbx_strand_id
1 'polypeptide(L)'
;ATCNASKASADVPFLPLFAALASWSFLKIVFEFIVRRVNPAFYEDLKTDIRQKYEVYFGTWLGMVFKTIALTSCTAALFTTPAETDIYRLARPLSTAEQWCWGCRAVIYIQEMPHYAAIPELMIHHLMSVVAVVLLLGFKLPRRQIYLIWAGLHSELINNARRLLKMHQLLTPRIKWWIHLAMGIAILLFRVSGCFLAIIWALQGGLSGLAIVVNGGCLAIYLAYMIKLTLWEFGRTSLFTLDRTSTEGVKLVIADTWKVSLCSIFLGIGLVCLQVATLLIYHAHRGEASSESDLQSIAFAMWLAVVAGLVFPHIYARLLSAVSPLRDSKADCKLSPRPGFFATGVGVLLYSPTLTGTGIHRRSLAMCFLICLPVLEMFRHLGHVVASNA
;
A
#
# COMPACT_ATOMS: atom_id res chain seq x y z
N ALA A 1 43.90 1.79 1.86
CA ALA A 1 43.19 1.51 3.12
C ALA A 1 42.97 0.01 3.20
N THR A 2 43.64 -0.65 4.14
CA THR A 2 43.60 -2.10 4.35
C THR A 2 42.22 -2.52 4.86
N CYS A 3 41.54 -3.39 4.09
CA CYS A 3 40.35 -4.09 4.53
C CYS A 3 40.70 -5.01 5.70
N ASN A 4 40.44 -4.56 6.93
CA ASN A 4 40.31 -5.45 8.07
C ASN A 4 38.98 -6.22 7.92
N ALA A 5 39.06 -7.34 7.22
CA ALA A 5 38.10 -8.43 7.31
C ALA A 5 38.26 -9.12 8.68
N SER A 6 37.77 -8.47 9.73
CA SER A 6 37.63 -9.13 11.03
C SER A 6 36.43 -8.53 11.78
N LYS A 7 35.42 -9.40 11.99
CA LYS A 7 34.13 -9.20 12.67
C LYS A 7 32.96 -8.69 11.81
N ALA A 8 32.67 -9.42 10.73
CA ALA A 8 31.31 -9.54 10.19
C ALA A 8 30.44 -10.44 11.10
N SER A 9 30.31 -10.06 12.37
CA SER A 9 29.52 -10.81 13.36
C SER A 9 28.43 -9.92 13.94
N ALA A 10 27.25 -9.92 13.30
CA ALA A 10 25.91 -9.94 13.92
C ALA A 10 24.82 -9.46 12.93
N ASP A 11 24.68 -10.10 11.76
CA ASP A 11 23.63 -9.77 10.78
C ASP A 11 22.30 -10.51 11.03
N VAL A 12 22.22 -11.34 12.06
CA VAL A 12 20.98 -12.05 12.42
C VAL A 12 20.54 -11.56 13.80
N PRO A 13 19.29 -11.09 13.97
CA PRO A 13 18.78 -10.62 15.24
C PRO A 13 18.47 -11.81 16.17
N PHE A 14 19.48 -12.60 16.53
CA PHE A 14 19.32 -13.79 17.38
C PHE A 14 18.70 -13.40 18.72
N LEU A 15 19.19 -12.35 19.37
CA LEU A 15 18.68 -11.93 20.67
C LEU A 15 17.22 -11.42 20.60
N PRO A 16 16.84 -10.50 19.70
CA PRO A 16 15.43 -10.13 19.52
C PRO A 16 14.54 -11.32 19.13
N LEU A 17 15.03 -12.24 18.30
CA LEU A 17 14.28 -13.43 17.89
C LEU A 17 14.01 -14.34 19.09
N PHE A 18 15.04 -14.72 19.85
CA PHE A 18 14.90 -15.58 21.02
C PHE A 18 14.05 -14.91 22.12
N ALA A 19 14.28 -13.62 22.38
CA ALA A 19 13.50 -12.86 23.35
C ALA A 19 12.02 -12.81 22.94
N ALA A 20 11.71 -12.58 21.67
CA ALA A 20 10.35 -12.54 21.16
C ALA A 20 9.69 -13.93 21.17
N LEU A 21 10.40 -15.00 20.83
CA LEU A 21 9.91 -16.38 20.93
C LEU A 21 9.58 -16.76 22.38
N ALA A 22 10.48 -16.45 23.32
CA ALA A 22 10.25 -16.68 24.75
C ALA A 22 9.06 -15.84 25.27
N SER A 23 8.99 -14.57 24.86
CA SER A 23 7.91 -13.67 25.23
C SER A 23 6.56 -14.14 24.70
N TRP A 24 6.50 -14.76 23.52
CA TRP A 24 5.25 -15.30 22.95
C TRP A 24 4.66 -16.36 23.87
N SER A 25 5.46 -17.35 24.25
CA SER A 25 5.03 -18.43 25.16
C SER A 25 4.64 -17.90 26.53
N PHE A 26 5.42 -16.98 27.10
CA PHE A 26 5.11 -16.37 28.40
C PHE A 26 3.80 -15.58 28.35
N LEU A 27 3.63 -14.71 27.36
CA LEU A 27 2.41 -13.92 27.19
C LEU A 27 1.18 -14.80 26.94
N LYS A 28 1.34 -15.95 26.27
CA LYS A 28 0.27 -16.93 26.11
C LYS A 28 -0.22 -17.42 27.46
N ILE A 29 0.70 -17.85 28.33
CA ILE A 29 0.38 -18.34 29.69
C ILE A 29 -0.32 -17.24 30.49
N VAL A 30 0.18 -16.00 30.41
CA VAL A 30 -0.43 -14.86 31.11
C VAL A 30 -1.85 -14.59 30.60
N PHE A 31 -2.06 -14.54 29.28
CA PHE A 31 -3.40 -14.33 28.70
C PHE A 31 -4.36 -15.47 29.06
N GLU A 32 -3.90 -16.73 29.00
CA GLU A 32 -4.69 -17.88 29.42
C GLU A 32 -5.11 -17.78 30.88
N PHE A 33 -4.18 -17.42 31.77
CA PHE A 33 -4.47 -17.21 33.18
C PHE A 33 -5.52 -16.11 33.40
N ILE A 34 -5.35 -14.96 32.73
CA ILE A 34 -6.30 -13.84 32.83
C ILE A 34 -7.69 -14.27 32.36
N VAL A 35 -7.80 -14.87 31.17
CA VAL A 35 -9.10 -15.26 30.60
C VAL A 35 -9.79 -16.31 31.45
N ARG A 36 -9.05 -17.31 31.94
CA ARG A 36 -9.57 -18.34 32.85
C ARG A 36 -10.11 -17.74 34.16
N ARG A 37 -9.51 -16.66 34.67
CA ARG A 37 -9.94 -15.99 35.91
C ARG A 37 -11.10 -15.02 35.70
N VAL A 38 -11.07 -14.25 34.62
CA VAL A 38 -12.06 -13.19 34.36
C VAL A 38 -13.35 -13.75 33.77
N ASN A 39 -13.28 -14.74 32.89
CA ASN A 39 -14.45 -15.37 32.27
C ASN A 39 -14.24 -16.89 32.11
N PRO A 40 -14.39 -17.67 33.19
CA PRO A 40 -14.15 -19.11 33.16
C PRO A 40 -15.09 -19.85 32.21
N ALA A 41 -16.34 -19.42 32.09
CA ALA A 41 -17.31 -20.05 31.18
C ALA A 41 -16.88 -19.90 29.71
N PHE A 42 -16.43 -18.71 29.31
CA PHE A 42 -15.89 -18.48 27.97
C PHE A 42 -14.60 -19.27 27.72
N TYR A 43 -13.72 -19.37 28.71
CA TYR A 43 -12.51 -20.17 28.61
C TYR A 43 -12.80 -21.66 28.35
N GLU A 44 -13.79 -22.22 29.03
CA GLU A 44 -14.22 -23.60 28.78
C GLU A 44 -14.89 -23.75 27.39
N ASP A 45 -15.66 -22.75 26.92
CA ASP A 45 -16.16 -22.76 25.53
C ASP A 45 -15.02 -22.75 24.50
N LEU A 46 -13.97 -21.96 24.72
CA LEU A 46 -12.81 -21.95 23.84
C LEU A 46 -12.16 -23.34 23.73
N LYS A 47 -12.11 -24.10 24.82
CA LYS A 47 -11.54 -25.45 24.86
C LYS A 47 -12.37 -26.51 24.15
N THR A 48 -13.65 -26.26 23.89
CA THR A 48 -14.49 -27.20 23.12
C THR A 48 -13.94 -27.44 21.71
N ASP A 49 -13.22 -26.47 21.15
CA ASP A 49 -12.49 -26.61 19.90
C ASP A 49 -11.09 -25.99 20.01
N ILE A 50 -10.10 -26.84 20.30
CA ILE A 50 -8.71 -26.43 20.50
C ILE A 50 -8.16 -25.72 19.25
N ARG A 51 -8.44 -26.24 18.05
CA ARG A 51 -7.80 -25.75 16.83
C ARG A 51 -8.48 -24.49 16.28
N GLN A 52 -9.81 -24.42 16.29
CA GLN A 52 -10.51 -23.31 15.63
C GLN A 52 -10.92 -22.18 16.59
N LYS A 53 -11.07 -22.47 17.88
CA LYS A 53 -11.42 -21.45 18.89
C LYS A 53 -10.22 -21.11 19.77
N TYR A 54 -9.69 -22.07 20.51
CA TYR A 54 -8.66 -21.82 21.53
C TYR A 54 -7.39 -21.21 20.93
N GLU A 55 -6.76 -21.91 19.99
CA GLU A 55 -5.51 -21.50 19.36
C GLU A 55 -5.66 -20.19 18.59
N VAL A 56 -6.78 -20.03 17.86
CA VAL A 56 -7.04 -18.81 17.10
C VAL A 56 -7.29 -17.63 18.04
N TYR A 57 -7.99 -17.81 19.16
CA TYR A 57 -8.27 -16.72 20.11
C TYR A 57 -6.98 -16.18 20.74
N PHE A 58 -6.18 -17.05 21.36
CA PHE A 58 -4.92 -16.64 21.99
C PHE A 58 -3.89 -16.20 20.96
N GLY A 59 -3.81 -16.88 19.82
CA GLY A 59 -2.96 -16.47 18.70
C GLY A 59 -3.34 -15.09 18.15
N THR A 60 -4.63 -14.73 18.14
CA THR A 60 -5.07 -13.39 17.70
C THR A 60 -4.68 -12.29 18.69
N TRP A 61 -4.81 -12.52 19.99
CA TRP A 61 -4.35 -11.58 21.02
C TRP A 61 -2.84 -11.38 20.98
N LEU A 62 -2.08 -12.47 20.97
CA LEU A 62 -0.62 -12.43 20.86
C LEU A 62 -0.19 -11.74 19.57
N GLY A 63 -0.80 -12.14 18.44
CA GLY A 63 -0.59 -11.49 17.15
C GLY A 63 -0.83 -9.99 17.23
N MET A 64 -1.87 -9.51 17.94
CA MET A 64 -2.15 -8.08 18.08
C MET A 64 -1.05 -7.33 18.84
N VAL A 65 -0.54 -7.89 19.94
CA VAL A 65 0.57 -7.32 20.71
C VAL A 65 1.84 -7.25 19.86
N PHE A 66 2.24 -8.38 19.28
CA PHE A 66 3.48 -8.46 18.50
C PHE A 66 3.40 -7.65 17.21
N LYS A 67 2.24 -7.60 16.53
CA LYS A 67 2.05 -6.75 15.34
C LYS A 67 2.16 -5.27 15.66
N THR A 68 1.73 -4.82 16.84
CA THR A 68 1.91 -3.43 17.29
C THR A 68 3.40 -3.09 17.48
N ILE A 69 4.16 -4.00 18.09
CA ILE A 69 5.62 -3.86 18.25
C ILE A 69 6.33 -3.91 16.89
N ALA A 70 5.93 -4.83 16.01
CA ALA A 70 6.48 -4.93 14.66
C ALA A 70 6.17 -3.67 13.83
N LEU A 71 4.97 -3.13 13.95
CA LEU A 71 4.54 -1.93 13.23
C LEU A 71 5.38 -0.71 13.64
N THR A 72 5.54 -0.50 14.95
CA THR A 72 6.35 0.60 15.49
C THR A 72 7.82 0.45 15.13
N SER A 73 8.40 -0.74 15.28
CA SER A 73 9.80 -1.00 14.93
C SER A 73 10.06 -0.91 13.43
N CYS A 74 9.15 -1.38 12.57
CA CYS A 74 9.28 -1.23 11.11
C CYS A 74 9.09 0.22 10.64
N THR A 75 8.23 0.99 11.31
CA THR A 75 8.10 2.43 11.06
C THR A 75 9.38 3.16 11.48
N ALA A 76 9.94 2.84 12.64
CA ALA A 76 11.23 3.38 13.07
C ALA A 76 12.34 2.99 12.08
N ALA A 77 12.42 1.73 11.68
CA ALA A 77 13.38 1.24 10.69
C ALA A 77 13.26 1.99 9.36
N LEU A 78 12.04 2.25 8.89
CA LEU A 78 11.79 3.03 7.68
C LEU A 78 12.43 4.43 7.77
N PHE A 79 12.24 5.13 8.89
CA PHE A 79 12.75 6.49 9.07
C PHE A 79 14.25 6.56 9.42
N THR A 80 14.80 5.53 10.06
CA THR A 80 16.23 5.52 10.44
C THR A 80 17.13 4.90 9.38
N THR A 81 16.57 4.19 8.41
CA THR A 81 17.33 3.57 7.32
C THR A 81 17.76 4.64 6.32
N PRO A 82 19.07 4.87 6.13
CA PRO A 82 19.56 5.92 5.24
C PRO A 82 19.15 5.68 3.79
N ALA A 83 18.80 6.74 3.06
CA ALA A 83 18.35 6.65 1.66
C ALA A 83 19.41 6.03 0.73
N GLU A 84 20.70 6.09 1.07
CA GLU A 84 21.77 5.46 0.29
C GLU A 84 21.63 3.93 0.26
N THR A 85 20.96 3.34 1.25
CA THR A 85 20.66 1.89 1.26
C THR A 85 19.59 1.48 0.23
N ASP A 86 19.02 2.45 -0.49
CA ASP A 86 18.17 2.18 -1.65
C ASP A 86 18.98 1.82 -2.90
N ILE A 87 20.31 1.95 -2.86
CA ILE A 87 21.20 1.55 -3.96
C ILE A 87 21.36 0.03 -3.97
N TYR A 88 21.07 -0.58 -5.11
CA TYR A 88 21.20 -2.02 -5.31
C TYR A 88 22.61 -2.52 -4.97
N ARG A 89 22.69 -3.64 -4.24
CA ARG A 89 23.92 -4.28 -3.73
C ARG A 89 24.72 -3.48 -2.69
N LEU A 90 24.27 -2.30 -2.27
CA LEU A 90 24.91 -1.59 -1.16
C LEU A 90 24.51 -2.26 0.18
N ALA A 91 25.33 -3.19 0.65
CA ALA A 91 25.12 -3.86 1.93
C ALA A 91 25.65 -2.99 3.08
N ARG A 92 24.77 -2.66 4.04
CA ARG A 92 25.14 -2.09 5.34
C ARG A 92 24.64 -3.00 6.47
N PRO A 93 25.29 -2.99 7.65
CA PRO A 93 24.76 -3.66 8.83
C PRO A 93 23.31 -3.23 9.12
N LEU A 94 22.52 -4.11 9.73
CA LEU A 94 21.19 -3.75 10.21
C LEU A 94 21.31 -2.86 11.46
N SER A 95 20.69 -1.68 11.43
CA SER A 95 20.49 -0.88 12.63
C SER A 95 19.61 -1.62 13.66
N THR A 96 19.63 -1.17 14.91
CA THR A 96 18.80 -1.77 15.96
C THR A 96 17.31 -1.80 15.58
N ALA A 97 16.77 -0.70 15.02
CA ALA A 97 15.38 -0.64 14.59
C ALA A 97 15.07 -1.68 13.50
N GLU A 98 15.98 -1.86 12.53
CA GLU A 98 15.85 -2.88 11.50
C GLU A 98 15.88 -4.30 12.10
N GLN A 99 16.82 -4.57 13.00
CA GLN A 99 16.90 -5.87 13.69
C GLN A 99 15.59 -6.22 14.43
N TRP A 100 14.99 -5.25 15.12
CA TRP A 100 13.70 -5.43 15.78
C TRP A 100 12.56 -5.65 14.80
N CYS A 101 12.47 -4.84 13.73
CA CYS A 101 11.45 -5.00 12.69
C CYS A 101 11.48 -6.41 12.07
N TRP A 102 12.67 -6.88 11.67
CA TRP A 102 12.86 -8.21 11.10
C TRP A 102 12.57 -9.32 12.12
N GLY A 103 13.12 -9.21 13.33
CA GLY A 103 12.94 -10.19 14.40
C GLY A 103 11.47 -10.38 14.77
N CYS A 104 10.75 -9.28 15.00
CA CYS A 104 9.32 -9.34 15.32
C CYS A 104 8.49 -9.94 14.18
N ARG A 105 8.78 -9.56 12.91
CA ARG A 105 8.08 -10.13 11.75
C ARG A 105 8.35 -11.62 11.60
N ALA A 106 9.60 -12.05 11.76
CA ALA A 106 9.95 -13.46 11.74
C ALA A 106 9.21 -14.25 12.82
N VAL A 107 9.15 -13.75 14.06
CA VAL A 107 8.37 -14.39 15.14
C VAL A 107 6.90 -14.46 14.79
N ILE A 108 6.28 -13.38 14.31
CA ILE A 108 4.86 -13.39 13.91
C ILE A 108 4.62 -14.45 12.84
N TYR A 109 5.42 -14.48 11.77
CA TYR A 109 5.22 -15.42 10.67
C TYR A 109 5.42 -16.87 11.11
N ILE A 110 6.41 -17.16 11.95
CA ILE A 110 6.68 -18.51 12.46
C ILE A 110 5.59 -18.95 13.46
N GLN A 111 5.25 -18.09 14.42
CA GLN A 111 4.34 -18.45 15.52
C GLN A 111 2.87 -18.46 15.10
N GLU A 112 2.46 -17.61 14.15
CA GLU A 112 1.08 -17.61 13.66
C GLU A 112 0.81 -18.73 12.63
N MET A 113 1.84 -19.32 12.02
CA MET A 113 1.67 -20.36 11.00
C MET A 113 0.87 -21.58 11.49
N PRO A 114 1.19 -22.21 12.65
CA PRO A 114 0.40 -23.32 13.18
C PRO A 114 -1.05 -22.92 13.45
N HIS A 115 -1.27 -21.71 13.95
CA HIS A 115 -2.59 -21.19 14.28
C HIS A 115 -3.45 -20.87 13.05
N TYR A 116 -2.83 -20.68 11.89
CA TYR A 116 -3.50 -20.39 10.62
C TYR A 116 -3.46 -21.56 9.64
N ALA A 117 -3.02 -22.75 10.07
CA ALA A 117 -3.04 -23.95 9.23
C ALA A 117 -4.46 -24.27 8.70
N ALA A 118 -5.50 -23.90 9.43
CA ALA A 118 -6.90 -24.04 9.02
C ALA A 118 -7.41 -22.92 8.09
N ILE A 119 -6.60 -21.91 7.78
CA ILE A 119 -6.95 -20.74 6.96
C ILE A 119 -5.91 -20.59 5.83
N PRO A 120 -6.07 -21.31 4.71
CA PRO A 120 -5.08 -21.39 3.64
C PRO A 120 -4.60 -20.03 3.12
N GLU A 121 -5.50 -19.04 3.04
CA GLU A 121 -5.17 -17.70 2.55
C GLU A 121 -4.18 -16.98 3.46
N LEU A 122 -4.31 -17.14 4.78
CA LEU A 122 -3.37 -16.55 5.75
C LEU A 122 -2.02 -17.28 5.73
N MET A 123 -2.05 -18.60 5.53
CA MET A 123 -0.82 -19.38 5.41
C MET A 123 -0.04 -19.00 4.15
N ILE A 124 -0.72 -18.85 3.01
CA ILE A 124 -0.12 -18.37 1.75
C ILE A 124 0.45 -16.95 1.95
N HIS A 125 -0.29 -16.06 2.62
CA HIS A 125 0.19 -14.70 2.89
C HIS A 125 1.50 -14.69 3.71
N HIS A 126 1.59 -15.50 4.76
CA HIS A 126 2.80 -15.62 5.58
C HIS A 126 3.95 -16.25 4.80
N LEU A 127 3.69 -17.31 4.02
CA LEU A 127 4.69 -17.94 3.17
C LEU A 127 5.25 -16.96 2.13
N MET A 128 4.38 -16.20 1.45
CA MET A 128 4.79 -15.16 0.51
C MET A 128 5.64 -14.07 1.17
N SER A 129 5.32 -13.72 2.43
CA SER A 129 6.09 -12.74 3.20
C SER A 129 7.49 -13.28 3.54
N VAL A 130 7.60 -14.55 3.93
CA VAL A 130 8.89 -15.22 4.18
C VAL A 130 9.70 -15.32 2.88
N VAL A 131 9.08 -15.76 1.78
CA VAL A 131 9.73 -15.84 0.46
C VAL A 131 10.24 -14.46 0.03
N ALA A 132 9.46 -13.39 0.20
CA ALA A 132 9.89 -12.04 -0.13
C ALA A 132 11.14 -11.62 0.66
N VAL A 133 11.22 -11.97 1.96
CA VAL A 133 12.41 -11.72 2.79
C VAL A 133 13.62 -12.51 2.29
N VAL A 134 13.43 -13.79 1.97
CA VAL A 134 14.50 -14.64 1.43
C VAL A 134 15.02 -14.09 0.10
N LEU A 135 14.12 -13.67 -0.79
CA LEU A 135 14.49 -13.05 -2.05
C LEU A 135 15.23 -11.72 -1.83
N LEU A 136 14.78 -10.89 -0.89
CA LEU A 136 15.44 -9.64 -0.54
C LEU A 136 16.89 -9.87 -0.09
N LEU A 137 17.10 -10.85 0.78
CA LEU A 137 18.43 -11.22 1.25
C LEU A 137 19.29 -11.82 0.14
N GLY A 138 18.73 -12.79 -0.60
CA GLY A 138 19.45 -13.52 -1.65
C GLY A 138 19.90 -12.62 -2.80
N PHE A 139 19.07 -11.64 -3.17
CA PHE A 139 19.36 -10.68 -4.23
C PHE A 139 20.00 -9.38 -3.71
N LYS A 140 20.18 -9.19 -2.39
CA LYS A 140 20.67 -7.94 -1.79
C LYS A 140 19.87 -6.72 -2.26
N LEU A 141 18.53 -6.85 -2.25
CA LEU A 141 17.64 -5.78 -2.66
C LEU A 141 17.60 -4.65 -1.61
N PRO A 142 17.28 -3.41 -2.02
CA PRO A 142 16.99 -2.30 -1.12
C PRO A 142 16.02 -2.66 0.01
N ARG A 143 16.39 -2.32 1.26
CA ARG A 143 15.61 -2.71 2.45
C ARG A 143 14.48 -1.73 2.79
N ARG A 144 14.61 -0.45 2.45
CA ARG A 144 13.64 0.57 2.84
C ARG A 144 12.24 0.31 2.28
N GLN A 145 12.17 -0.31 1.09
CA GLN A 145 10.94 -0.75 0.44
C GLN A 145 10.15 -1.76 1.29
N ILE A 146 10.83 -2.76 1.86
CA ILE A 146 10.16 -3.76 2.69
C ILE A 146 9.69 -3.17 4.03
N TYR A 147 10.44 -2.21 4.58
CA TYR A 147 10.04 -1.49 5.79
C TYR A 147 8.80 -0.66 5.56
N LEU A 148 8.69 0.00 4.41
CA LEU A 148 7.49 0.74 4.04
C LEU A 148 6.27 -0.18 3.93
N ILE A 149 6.44 -1.34 3.26
CA ILE A 149 5.38 -2.34 3.15
C ILE A 149 4.95 -2.85 4.53
N TRP A 150 5.90 -3.13 5.42
CA TRP A 150 5.62 -3.63 6.77
C TRP A 150 5.09 -2.57 7.74
N ALA A 151 5.51 -1.32 7.60
CA ALA A 151 4.92 -0.17 8.29
C ALA A 151 3.49 0.10 7.81
N GLY A 152 3.14 -0.33 6.58
CA GLY A 152 1.79 -0.23 6.04
C GLY A 152 0.77 -1.22 6.62
N LEU A 153 1.18 -2.14 7.51
CA LEU A 153 0.35 -3.26 7.98
C LEU A 153 -0.65 -2.92 9.11
N HIS A 154 -1.02 -1.66 9.26
CA HIS A 154 -2.05 -1.19 10.20
C HIS A 154 -3.38 -1.97 10.05
N SER A 155 -3.72 -2.38 8.83
CA SER A 155 -4.91 -3.19 8.53
C SER A 155 -4.94 -4.53 9.29
N GLU A 156 -3.79 -5.09 9.67
CA GLU A 156 -3.74 -6.36 10.42
C GLU A 156 -4.33 -6.21 11.83
N LEU A 157 -4.14 -5.06 12.48
CA LEU A 157 -4.69 -4.77 13.80
C LEU A 157 -6.21 -4.72 13.77
N ILE A 158 -6.77 -4.06 12.74
CA ILE A 158 -8.22 -4.00 12.51
C ILE A 158 -8.78 -5.41 12.29
N ASN A 159 -8.04 -6.28 11.59
CA ASN A 159 -8.49 -7.64 11.28
C ASN A 159 -8.49 -8.52 12.53
N ASN A 160 -7.47 -8.37 13.39
CA ASN A 160 -7.41 -9.05 14.67
C ASN A 160 -8.53 -8.58 15.59
N ALA A 161 -8.76 -7.27 15.70
CA ALA A 161 -9.89 -6.71 16.44
C ALA A 161 -11.23 -7.28 15.94
N ARG A 162 -11.44 -7.35 14.62
CA ARG A 162 -12.64 -7.96 14.01
C ARG A 162 -12.83 -9.41 14.46
N ARG A 163 -11.76 -10.22 14.44
CA ARG A 163 -11.84 -11.63 14.87
C ARG A 163 -12.18 -11.75 16.35
N LEU A 164 -11.56 -10.95 17.21
CA LEU A 164 -11.85 -10.95 18.64
C LEU A 164 -13.30 -10.54 18.91
N LEU A 165 -13.78 -9.47 18.29
CA LEU A 165 -15.19 -9.04 18.40
C LEU A 165 -16.15 -10.12 17.91
N LYS A 166 -15.81 -10.84 16.84
CA LYS A 166 -16.63 -11.96 16.35
C LYS A 166 -16.68 -13.10 17.37
N MET A 167 -15.56 -13.48 17.96
CA MET A 167 -15.49 -14.56 18.96
C MET A 167 -16.26 -14.21 20.25
N HIS A 168 -16.26 -12.93 20.64
CA HIS A 168 -17.06 -12.42 21.76
C HIS A 168 -18.52 -12.11 21.40
N GLN A 169 -18.96 -12.40 20.16
CA GLN A 169 -20.30 -12.10 19.66
C GLN A 169 -20.69 -10.61 19.75
N LEU A 170 -19.70 -9.71 19.76
CA LEU A 170 -19.88 -8.25 19.84
C LEU A 170 -20.03 -7.60 18.46
N LEU A 171 -20.01 -8.39 17.39
CA LEU A 171 -19.99 -7.91 16.01
C LEU A 171 -21.40 -7.63 15.49
N THR A 172 -21.99 -6.49 15.89
CA THR A 172 -23.27 -6.02 15.34
C THR A 172 -23.14 -5.64 13.85
N PRO A 173 -24.24 -5.63 13.05
CA PRO A 173 -24.18 -5.25 11.64
C PRO A 173 -23.54 -3.88 11.41
N ARG A 174 -23.83 -2.91 12.28
CA ARG A 174 -23.25 -1.56 12.23
C ARG A 174 -21.74 -1.59 12.49
N ILE A 175 -21.28 -2.29 13.53
CA ILE A 175 -19.84 -2.40 13.84
C ILE A 175 -19.11 -3.14 12.71
N LYS A 176 -19.72 -4.22 12.20
CA LYS A 176 -19.19 -4.97 11.06
C LYS A 176 -18.98 -4.08 9.84
N TRP A 177 -19.95 -3.23 9.52
CA TRP A 177 -19.87 -2.28 8.41
C TRP A 177 -18.70 -1.30 8.59
N TRP A 178 -18.60 -0.65 9.76
CA TRP A 178 -17.52 0.28 10.06
C TRP A 178 -16.14 -0.36 10.02
N ILE A 179 -16.01 -1.61 10.49
CA ILE A 179 -14.77 -2.37 10.42
C ILE A 179 -14.36 -2.63 8.97
N HIS A 180 -15.28 -3.08 8.11
CA HIS A 180 -14.99 -3.31 6.70
C HIS A 180 -14.60 -2.00 5.98
N LEU A 181 -15.26 -0.88 6.29
CA LEU A 181 -14.91 0.43 5.77
C LEU A 181 -13.50 0.86 6.22
N ALA A 182 -13.24 0.83 7.53
CA ALA A 182 -11.94 1.20 8.10
C ALA A 182 -10.81 0.31 7.55
N MET A 183 -11.09 -0.99 7.35
CA MET A 183 -10.16 -1.92 6.72
C MET A 183 -9.83 -1.52 5.28
N GLY A 184 -10.84 -1.30 4.44
CA GLY A 184 -10.64 -0.91 3.04
C GLY A 184 -9.86 0.40 2.93
N ILE A 185 -10.19 1.39 3.75
CA ILE A 185 -9.46 2.67 3.83
C ILE A 185 -8.01 2.44 4.27
N ALA A 186 -7.77 1.65 5.32
CA ALA A 186 -6.41 1.39 5.81
C ALA A 186 -5.55 0.66 4.76
N ILE A 187 -6.11 -0.32 4.05
CA ILE A 187 -5.38 -1.02 2.97
C ILE A 187 -5.04 -0.03 1.85
N LEU A 188 -5.99 0.80 1.43
CA LEU A 188 -5.78 1.79 0.38
C LEU A 188 -4.71 2.82 0.77
N LEU A 189 -4.86 3.45 1.94
CA LEU A 189 -3.98 4.53 2.39
C LEU A 189 -2.56 4.06 2.71
N PHE A 190 -2.41 2.89 3.34
CA PHE A 190 -1.11 2.47 3.85
C PHE A 190 -0.44 1.43 2.96
N ARG A 191 -1.19 0.44 2.45
CA ARG A 191 -0.59 -0.69 1.71
C ARG A 191 -0.50 -0.42 0.22
N VAL A 192 -1.56 0.10 -0.40
CA VAL A 192 -1.55 0.44 -1.83
C VAL A 192 -0.59 1.60 -2.06
N SER A 193 -0.73 2.71 -1.33
CA SER A 193 0.18 3.84 -1.45
C SER A 193 1.63 3.49 -1.09
N GLY A 194 1.85 2.70 -0.03
CA GLY A 194 3.18 2.20 0.33
C GLY A 194 3.80 1.34 -0.77
N CYS A 195 3.00 0.49 -1.44
CA CYS A 195 3.48 -0.30 -2.59
C CYS A 195 3.85 0.58 -3.79
N PHE A 196 3.08 1.63 -4.09
CA PHE A 196 3.43 2.57 -5.16
C PHE A 196 4.75 3.29 -4.90
N LEU A 197 4.96 3.77 -3.67
CA LEU A 197 6.22 4.37 -3.26
C LEU A 197 7.37 3.36 -3.33
N ALA A 198 7.15 2.11 -2.90
CA ALA A 198 8.16 1.05 -3.00
C ALA A 198 8.56 0.76 -4.46
N ILE A 199 7.61 0.80 -5.40
CA ILE A 199 7.89 0.68 -6.84
C ILE A 199 8.78 1.83 -7.32
N ILE A 200 8.48 3.06 -6.92
CA ILE A 200 9.28 4.25 -7.29
C ILE A 200 10.72 4.09 -6.77
N TRP A 201 10.88 3.73 -5.50
CA TRP A 201 12.20 3.51 -4.89
C TRP A 201 12.96 2.35 -5.55
N ALA A 202 12.28 1.25 -5.91
CA ALA A 202 12.89 0.12 -6.60
C ALA A 202 13.52 0.54 -7.92
N LEU A 203 12.80 1.36 -8.67
CA LEU A 203 13.24 1.79 -9.98
C LEU A 203 14.35 2.85 -9.90
N GLN A 204 14.38 3.66 -8.84
CA GLN A 204 15.48 4.59 -8.57
C GLN A 204 16.75 3.91 -8.04
N GLY A 205 16.62 2.75 -7.38
CA GLY A 205 17.72 2.03 -6.76
C GLY A 205 18.73 1.38 -7.71
N GLY A 206 18.59 1.57 -9.03
CA GLY A 206 19.51 1.00 -10.02
C GLY A 206 19.43 -0.53 -10.10
N LEU A 207 18.27 -1.13 -9.79
CA LEU A 207 18.04 -2.57 -9.94
C LEU A 207 18.28 -2.99 -11.39
N SER A 208 19.01 -4.08 -11.58
CA SER A 208 19.37 -4.58 -12.91
C SER A 208 19.32 -6.12 -13.00
N GLY A 209 19.21 -6.62 -14.24
CA GLY A 209 19.21 -8.05 -14.54
C GLY A 209 18.03 -8.79 -13.90
N LEU A 210 18.27 -9.96 -13.31
CA LEU A 210 17.21 -10.77 -12.68
C LEU A 210 16.58 -10.08 -11.45
N ALA A 211 17.31 -9.19 -10.76
CA ALA A 211 16.83 -8.54 -9.55
C ALA A 211 15.64 -7.59 -9.80
N ILE A 212 15.62 -6.88 -10.95
CA ILE A 212 14.49 -6.02 -11.31
C ILE A 212 13.24 -6.85 -11.63
N VAL A 213 13.42 -7.99 -12.31
CA VAL A 213 12.32 -8.90 -12.68
C VAL A 213 11.71 -9.52 -11.43
N VAL A 214 12.55 -10.02 -10.51
CA VAL A 214 12.10 -10.62 -9.26
C VAL A 214 11.42 -9.58 -8.37
N ASN A 215 12.06 -8.44 -8.10
CA ASN A 215 11.48 -7.42 -7.23
C ASN A 215 10.20 -6.81 -7.83
N GLY A 216 10.23 -6.49 -9.13
CA GLY A 216 9.08 -5.97 -9.86
C GLY A 216 7.91 -6.95 -9.87
N GLY A 217 8.17 -8.24 -10.11
CA GLY A 217 7.18 -9.31 -10.03
C GLY A 217 6.55 -9.43 -8.64
N CYS A 218 7.37 -9.42 -7.58
CA CYS A 218 6.88 -9.44 -6.20
C CYS A 218 6.00 -8.24 -5.87
N LEU A 219 6.42 -7.02 -6.24
CA LEU A 219 5.65 -5.79 -6.01
C LEU A 219 4.35 -5.78 -6.82
N ALA A 220 4.35 -6.26 -8.06
CA ALA A 220 3.15 -6.35 -8.89
C ALA A 220 2.13 -7.34 -8.33
N ILE A 221 2.58 -8.53 -7.92
CA ILE A 221 1.72 -9.53 -7.26
C ILE A 221 1.14 -8.97 -5.96
N TYR A 222 1.98 -8.31 -5.15
CA TYR A 222 1.55 -7.69 -3.91
C TYR A 222 0.50 -6.59 -4.14
N LEU A 223 0.74 -5.69 -5.11
CA LEU A 223 -0.21 -4.63 -5.47
C LEU A 223 -1.54 -5.19 -5.95
N ALA A 224 -1.52 -6.18 -6.86
CA ALA A 224 -2.73 -6.83 -7.35
C ALA A 224 -3.52 -7.49 -6.21
N TYR A 225 -2.83 -8.16 -5.28
CA TYR A 225 -3.44 -8.74 -4.09
C TYR A 225 -4.06 -7.67 -3.17
N MET A 226 -3.37 -6.54 -2.95
CA MET A 226 -3.90 -5.43 -2.15
C MET A 226 -5.11 -4.75 -2.78
N ILE A 227 -5.10 -4.53 -4.10
CA ILE A 227 -6.25 -3.99 -4.83
C ILE A 227 -7.44 -4.94 -4.71
N LYS A 228 -7.24 -6.24 -4.97
CA LYS A 228 -8.28 -7.26 -4.81
C LYS A 228 -8.87 -7.24 -3.40
N LEU A 229 -8.02 -7.20 -2.38
CA LEU A 229 -8.46 -7.18 -0.98
C LEU A 229 -9.23 -5.90 -0.63
N THR A 230 -8.78 -4.75 -1.14
CA THR A 230 -9.47 -3.46 -0.97
C THR A 230 -10.87 -3.51 -1.55
N LEU A 231 -10.99 -3.95 -2.81
CA LEU A 231 -12.28 -4.11 -3.50
C LEU A 231 -13.19 -5.10 -2.76
N TRP A 232 -12.62 -6.18 -2.25
CA TRP A 232 -13.35 -7.18 -1.50
C TRP A 232 -13.93 -6.64 -0.17
N GLU A 233 -13.14 -5.91 0.62
CA GLU A 233 -13.61 -5.33 1.88
C GLU A 233 -14.66 -4.24 1.63
N PHE A 234 -14.46 -3.44 0.59
CA PHE A 234 -15.42 -2.44 0.14
C PHE A 234 -16.71 -3.05 -0.41
N GLY A 235 -16.66 -4.15 -1.16
CA GLY A 235 -17.85 -4.87 -1.61
C GLY A 235 -18.73 -5.35 -0.45
N ARG A 236 -18.15 -5.71 0.69
CA ARG A 236 -18.88 -6.14 1.90
C ARG A 236 -19.60 -5.02 2.64
N THR A 237 -19.27 -3.76 2.35
CA THR A 237 -19.97 -2.61 2.92
C THR A 237 -21.16 -2.16 2.07
N SER A 238 -21.38 -2.78 0.90
CA SER A 238 -22.28 -2.29 -0.13
C SER A 238 -22.05 -0.82 -0.51
N LEU A 239 -20.89 -0.25 -0.15
CA LEU A 239 -20.54 1.11 -0.55
C LEU A 239 -20.44 1.21 -2.05
N PHE A 240 -19.99 0.17 -2.73
CA PHE A 240 -19.74 0.18 -4.16
C PHE A 240 -20.75 -0.69 -4.86
N THR A 241 -21.61 -0.05 -5.65
CA THR A 241 -22.50 -0.74 -6.59
C THR A 241 -22.12 -0.33 -8.00
N LEU A 242 -22.20 -1.27 -8.94
CA LEU A 242 -21.97 -1.00 -10.36
C LEU A 242 -23.32 -0.75 -11.00
N ASP A 243 -23.59 0.50 -11.35
CA ASP A 243 -24.74 0.87 -12.16
C ASP A 243 -24.39 0.67 -13.63
N ARG A 244 -24.89 -0.44 -14.18
CA ARG A 244 -24.79 -0.80 -15.60
C ARG A 244 -25.97 -0.29 -16.43
N THR A 245 -26.97 0.32 -15.79
CA THR A 245 -28.21 0.74 -16.46
C THR A 245 -28.11 2.14 -17.06
N SER A 246 -27.03 2.86 -16.76
CA SER A 246 -26.80 4.20 -17.31
C SER A 246 -26.44 4.15 -18.79
N THR A 247 -27.15 4.95 -19.60
CA THR A 247 -26.85 5.18 -21.02
C THR A 247 -25.50 5.87 -21.27
N GLU A 248 -24.83 6.36 -20.22
CA GLU A 248 -23.54 7.05 -20.26
C GLU A 248 -22.35 6.11 -19.96
N GLY A 249 -22.59 4.79 -19.95
CA GLY A 249 -21.62 3.75 -19.64
C GLY A 249 -21.64 3.32 -18.17
N VAL A 250 -20.82 2.33 -17.83
CA VAL A 250 -20.79 1.77 -16.47
C VAL A 250 -20.31 2.79 -15.44
N LYS A 251 -21.13 2.99 -14.40
CA LYS A 251 -20.83 3.90 -13.29
C LYS A 251 -20.62 3.11 -12.01
N LEU A 252 -19.59 3.49 -11.26
CA LEU A 252 -19.39 3.08 -9.89
C LEU A 252 -20.16 4.04 -8.98
N VAL A 253 -21.19 3.53 -8.32
CA VAL A 253 -21.97 4.27 -7.34
C VAL A 253 -21.36 4.02 -5.96
N ILE A 254 -20.99 5.10 -5.27
CA ILE A 254 -20.39 5.08 -3.94
C ILE A 254 -21.41 5.62 -2.93
N ALA A 255 -21.78 4.78 -1.96
CA ALA A 255 -22.77 5.08 -0.91
C ALA A 255 -24.07 5.70 -1.45
N ASP A 256 -24.56 5.18 -2.58
CA ASP A 256 -25.79 5.62 -3.27
C ASP A 256 -25.85 7.11 -3.66
N THR A 257 -24.76 7.86 -3.48
CA THR A 257 -24.71 9.32 -3.58
C THR A 257 -23.74 9.78 -4.65
N TRP A 258 -22.55 9.18 -4.70
CA TRP A 258 -21.51 9.59 -5.64
C TRP A 258 -21.48 8.63 -6.83
N LYS A 259 -21.76 9.13 -8.03
CA LYS A 259 -21.64 8.34 -9.26
C LYS A 259 -20.34 8.71 -9.97
N VAL A 260 -19.40 7.78 -10.00
CA VAL A 260 -18.10 7.95 -10.67
C VAL A 260 -18.07 7.07 -11.91
N SER A 261 -17.86 7.66 -13.08
CA SER A 261 -17.70 6.89 -14.32
C SER A 261 -16.46 6.00 -14.24
N LEU A 262 -16.56 4.75 -14.72
CA LEU A 262 -15.41 3.85 -14.82
C LEU A 262 -14.28 4.48 -15.65
N CYS A 263 -14.63 5.20 -16.72
CA CYS A 263 -13.67 5.95 -17.55
C CYS A 263 -12.89 6.99 -16.72
N SER A 264 -13.54 7.67 -15.77
CA SER A 264 -12.89 8.63 -14.88
C SER A 264 -11.91 7.95 -13.91
N ILE A 265 -12.23 6.73 -13.44
CA ILE A 265 -11.33 5.93 -12.60
C ILE A 265 -10.08 5.54 -13.40
N PHE A 266 -10.27 5.00 -14.60
CA PHE A 266 -9.17 4.63 -15.49
C PHE A 266 -8.33 5.84 -15.90
N LEU A 267 -8.95 7.00 -16.15
CA LEU A 267 -8.23 8.24 -16.39
C LEU A 267 -7.38 8.65 -15.16
N GLY A 268 -7.94 8.54 -13.95
CA GLY A 268 -7.20 8.78 -12.71
C GLY A 268 -5.98 7.85 -12.54
N ILE A 269 -6.15 6.55 -12.82
CA ILE A 269 -5.05 5.58 -12.83
C ILE A 269 -4.01 5.96 -13.88
N GLY A 270 -4.45 6.30 -15.09
CA GLY A 270 -3.57 6.76 -16.16
C GLY A 270 -2.76 7.99 -15.79
N LEU A 271 -3.36 8.94 -15.06
CA LEU A 271 -2.67 10.15 -14.59
C LEU A 271 -1.58 9.79 -13.58
N VAL A 272 -1.85 8.89 -12.63
CA VAL A 272 -0.85 8.38 -11.69
C VAL A 272 0.28 7.66 -12.44
N CYS A 273 -0.05 6.76 -13.38
CA CYS A 273 0.94 6.03 -14.17
C CYS A 273 1.79 6.96 -15.06
N LEU A 274 1.18 7.96 -15.69
CA LEU A 274 1.87 9.00 -16.46
C LEU A 274 2.92 9.71 -15.60
N GLN A 275 2.52 10.12 -14.41
CA GLN A 275 3.43 10.83 -13.51
C GLN A 275 4.56 9.90 -13.02
N VAL A 276 4.25 8.66 -12.62
CA VAL A 276 5.28 7.68 -12.23
C VAL A 276 6.26 7.49 -13.38
N ALA A 277 5.78 7.22 -14.59
CA ALA A 277 6.63 7.06 -15.77
C ALA A 277 7.50 8.31 -16.03
N THR A 278 6.92 9.51 -15.88
CA THR A 278 7.64 10.78 -16.03
C THR A 278 8.84 10.86 -15.08
N LEU A 279 8.64 10.51 -13.81
CA LEU A 279 9.73 10.50 -12.83
C LEU A 279 10.80 9.48 -13.16
N LEU A 280 10.38 8.29 -13.57
CA LEU A 280 11.32 7.22 -13.91
C LEU A 280 12.25 7.64 -15.04
N ILE A 281 11.70 8.19 -16.11
CA ILE A 281 12.49 8.70 -17.23
C ILE A 281 13.35 9.88 -16.79
N TYR A 282 12.81 10.78 -15.97
CA TYR A 282 13.56 11.93 -15.46
C TYR A 282 14.78 11.53 -14.62
N HIS A 283 14.63 10.60 -13.68
CA HIS A 283 15.75 10.10 -12.87
C HIS A 283 16.74 9.27 -13.68
N ALA A 284 16.24 8.41 -14.59
CA ALA A 284 17.09 7.65 -15.49
C ALA A 284 17.94 8.57 -16.37
N HIS A 285 17.37 9.69 -16.83
CA HIS A 285 18.08 10.68 -17.63
C HIS A 285 19.12 11.46 -16.80
N ARG A 286 18.81 11.79 -15.55
CA ARG A 286 19.70 12.56 -14.67
C ARG A 286 20.89 11.74 -14.15
N GLY A 287 20.73 10.42 -13.99
CA GLY A 287 21.79 9.55 -13.47
C GLY A 287 22.10 9.75 -11.97
N GLU A 288 21.29 10.56 -11.27
CA GLU A 288 21.45 10.87 -9.84
C GLU A 288 20.20 10.44 -9.07
N ALA A 289 20.39 9.82 -7.91
CA ALA A 289 19.30 9.54 -6.98
C ALA A 289 18.79 10.87 -6.39
N SER A 290 17.47 11.08 -6.41
CA SER A 290 16.88 12.28 -5.82
C SER A 290 16.95 12.25 -4.31
N SER A 291 17.11 13.42 -3.70
CA SER A 291 17.01 13.57 -2.24
C SER A 291 15.59 13.22 -1.78
N GLU A 292 15.45 12.80 -0.51
CA GLU A 292 14.14 12.49 0.06
C GLU A 292 13.17 13.67 0.00
N SER A 293 13.67 14.90 0.19
CA SER A 293 12.89 16.14 0.04
C SER A 293 12.43 16.37 -1.39
N ASP A 294 13.24 16.01 -2.39
CA ASP A 294 12.83 16.10 -3.80
C ASP A 294 11.69 15.12 -4.07
N LEU A 295 11.79 13.87 -3.56
CA LEU A 295 10.76 12.86 -3.73
C LEU A 295 9.45 13.23 -3.05
N GLN A 296 9.51 13.80 -1.85
CA GLN A 296 8.32 14.29 -1.15
C GLN A 296 7.65 15.45 -1.89
N SER A 297 8.45 16.41 -2.37
CA SER A 297 7.95 17.57 -3.13
C SER A 297 7.33 17.15 -4.46
N ILE A 298 7.98 16.21 -5.14
CA ILE A 298 7.50 15.58 -6.36
C ILE A 298 6.20 14.82 -6.09
N ALA A 299 6.16 13.95 -5.08
CA ALA A 299 4.99 13.16 -4.73
C ALA A 299 3.80 14.05 -4.36
N PHE A 300 4.05 15.14 -3.64
CA PHE A 300 3.04 16.13 -3.29
C PHE A 300 2.51 16.87 -4.53
N ALA A 301 3.40 17.36 -5.41
CA ALA A 301 3.00 18.02 -6.65
C ALA A 301 2.22 17.08 -7.59
N MET A 302 2.60 15.81 -7.64
CA MET A 302 1.91 14.75 -8.38
C MET A 302 0.51 14.50 -7.81
N TRP A 303 0.39 14.40 -6.48
CA TRP A 303 -0.89 14.21 -5.81
C TRP A 303 -1.83 15.38 -6.08
N LEU A 304 -1.33 16.62 -5.96
CA LEU A 304 -2.07 17.83 -6.33
C LEU A 304 -2.49 17.83 -7.80
N ALA A 305 -1.62 17.38 -8.71
CA ALA A 305 -1.95 17.29 -10.13
C ALA A 305 -3.01 16.22 -10.44
N VAL A 306 -3.02 15.08 -9.72
CA VAL A 306 -4.10 14.09 -9.81
C VAL A 306 -5.41 14.66 -9.28
N VAL A 307 -5.40 15.30 -8.11
CA VAL A 307 -6.59 15.95 -7.55
C VAL A 307 -7.10 17.05 -8.48
N ALA A 308 -6.22 17.90 -9.01
CA ALA A 308 -6.58 18.90 -10.00
C ALA A 308 -7.17 18.24 -11.26
N GLY A 309 -6.55 17.18 -11.79
CA GLY A 309 -7.04 16.44 -12.94
C GLY A 309 -8.41 15.79 -12.73
N LEU A 310 -8.76 15.40 -11.50
CA LEU A 310 -10.06 14.80 -11.15
C LEU A 310 -11.14 15.84 -10.82
N VAL A 311 -10.77 16.90 -10.10
CA VAL A 311 -11.70 17.93 -9.59
C VAL A 311 -11.93 19.04 -10.61
N PHE A 312 -10.88 19.50 -11.30
CA PHE A 312 -10.97 20.62 -12.25
C PHE A 312 -11.98 20.39 -13.38
N PRO A 313 -12.11 19.18 -13.97
CA PRO A 313 -13.14 18.95 -14.98
C PRO A 313 -14.57 19.17 -14.45
N HIS A 314 -14.84 18.87 -13.18
CA HIS A 314 -16.13 19.10 -12.53
C HIS A 314 -16.37 20.59 -12.28
N ILE A 315 -15.36 21.32 -11.80
CA ILE A 315 -15.43 22.78 -11.60
C ILE A 315 -15.61 23.48 -12.95
N TYR A 316 -14.85 23.08 -13.97
CA TYR A 316 -14.89 23.63 -15.31
C TYR A 316 -16.25 23.39 -16.00
N ALA A 317 -16.81 22.19 -15.85
CA ALA A 317 -18.15 21.88 -16.33
C ALA A 317 -19.22 22.77 -15.67
N ARG A 318 -19.13 23.00 -14.35
CA ARG A 318 -20.04 23.90 -13.61
C ARG A 318 -19.87 25.37 -14.01
N LEU A 319 -18.65 25.81 -14.28
CA LEU A 319 -18.38 27.18 -14.75
C LEU A 319 -18.92 27.39 -16.17
N LEU A 320 -18.72 26.42 -17.06
CA LEU A 320 -19.26 26.49 -18.43
C LEU A 320 -20.78 26.50 -18.45
N SER A 321 -21.44 25.69 -17.60
CA SER A 321 -22.90 25.70 -17.50
C SER A 321 -23.44 26.99 -16.89
N ALA A 322 -22.69 27.67 -16.01
CA ALA A 322 -23.05 28.97 -15.48
C ALA A 322 -22.91 30.11 -16.52
N VAL A 323 -21.99 29.99 -17.48
CA VAL A 323 -21.70 31.04 -18.48
C VAL A 323 -22.50 30.86 -19.79
N SER A 324 -22.97 29.65 -20.10
CA SER A 324 -23.73 29.37 -21.32
C SER A 324 -24.97 28.51 -21.03
N PRO A 325 -26.08 29.11 -20.58
CA PRO A 325 -27.33 28.40 -20.30
C PRO A 325 -28.06 27.90 -21.56
N LEU A 326 -27.61 28.27 -22.76
CA LEU A 326 -28.25 27.93 -24.05
C LEU A 326 -27.73 26.65 -24.71
N ARG A 327 -26.84 25.89 -24.05
CA ARG A 327 -26.37 24.60 -24.57
C ARG A 327 -27.17 23.47 -23.93
N ASP A 328 -28.17 22.99 -24.67
CA ASP A 328 -29.08 21.90 -24.29
C ASP A 328 -28.45 20.82 -23.41
N SER A 329 -29.22 20.44 -22.38
CA SER A 329 -28.90 19.49 -21.29
C SER A 329 -28.63 18.04 -21.71
N LYS A 330 -28.26 17.78 -22.98
CA LYS A 330 -27.76 16.48 -23.46
C LYS A 330 -26.24 16.37 -23.42
N ALA A 331 -25.53 17.38 -22.93
CA ALA A 331 -24.07 17.40 -22.82
C ALA A 331 -23.55 16.99 -21.42
N ASP A 332 -24.40 16.51 -20.52
CA ASP A 332 -24.10 16.33 -19.09
C ASP A 332 -23.09 15.22 -18.73
N CYS A 333 -22.53 14.48 -19.70
CA CYS A 333 -21.41 13.58 -19.41
C CYS A 333 -20.44 13.35 -20.58
N LYS A 334 -20.22 14.35 -21.43
CA LYS A 334 -18.97 14.41 -22.22
C LYS A 334 -17.98 15.31 -21.49
N LEU A 335 -17.52 14.85 -20.32
CA LEU A 335 -16.27 15.30 -19.73
C LEU A 335 -15.17 15.01 -20.75
N SER A 336 -14.97 15.95 -21.68
CA SER A 336 -13.81 15.96 -22.55
C SER A 336 -12.61 15.81 -21.62
N PRO A 337 -11.73 14.83 -21.80
CA PRO A 337 -10.57 14.65 -20.93
C PRO A 337 -9.56 15.81 -21.08
N ARG A 338 -9.73 16.67 -22.11
CA ARG A 338 -8.87 17.81 -22.46
C ARG A 338 -8.62 18.81 -21.32
N PRO A 339 -9.60 19.24 -20.50
CA PRO A 339 -9.36 20.11 -19.35
C PRO A 339 -8.61 19.39 -18.23
N GLY A 340 -8.77 18.07 -18.07
CA GLY A 340 -7.98 17.26 -17.13
C GLY A 340 -6.53 17.10 -17.56
N PHE A 341 -6.29 16.85 -18.86
CA PHE A 341 -4.96 16.88 -19.47
C PHE A 341 -4.27 18.23 -19.30
N PHE A 342 -5.01 19.31 -19.58
CA PHE A 342 -4.53 20.68 -19.44
C PHE A 342 -4.24 21.01 -17.97
N ALA A 343 -5.15 20.72 -17.03
CA ALA A 343 -4.96 20.98 -15.61
C ALA A 343 -3.81 20.15 -15.00
N THR A 344 -3.60 18.92 -15.45
CA THR A 344 -2.48 18.09 -14.98
C THR A 344 -1.15 18.60 -15.55
N GLY A 345 -1.08 18.88 -16.85
CA GLY A 345 0.12 19.44 -17.48
C GLY A 345 0.46 20.83 -16.94
N VAL A 346 -0.54 21.69 -16.79
CA VAL A 346 -0.43 23.01 -16.15
C VAL A 346 -0.09 22.86 -14.67
N GLY A 347 -0.61 21.87 -13.95
CA GLY A 347 -0.22 21.58 -12.57
C GLY A 347 1.26 21.20 -12.46
N VAL A 348 1.74 20.30 -13.31
CA VAL A 348 3.17 19.93 -13.37
C VAL A 348 4.05 21.15 -13.70
N LEU A 349 3.58 22.06 -14.56
CA LEU A 349 4.30 23.26 -14.96
C LEU A 349 4.19 24.42 -13.93
N LEU A 350 3.05 24.59 -13.27
CA LEU A 350 2.74 25.66 -12.30
C LEU A 350 3.09 25.31 -10.85
N TYR A 351 3.30 24.04 -10.51
CA TYR A 351 3.92 23.60 -9.26
C TYR A 351 5.42 23.31 -9.43
N SER A 352 5.95 23.42 -10.64
CA SER A 352 7.40 23.56 -10.90
C SER A 352 8.06 24.81 -10.24
N PRO A 353 7.38 25.96 -10.05
CA PRO A 353 7.79 27.10 -9.24
C PRO A 353 8.05 26.75 -7.78
N THR A 354 7.23 25.90 -7.13
CA THR A 354 7.51 25.44 -5.75
C THR A 354 8.75 24.55 -5.64
N LEU A 355 9.34 24.14 -6.78
CA LEU A 355 10.62 23.45 -6.87
C LEU A 355 11.81 24.42 -7.05
N THR A 356 11.63 25.75 -7.07
CA THR A 356 12.76 26.70 -7.03
C THR A 356 13.57 26.50 -5.75
N GLY A 357 14.76 25.93 -5.87
CA GLY A 357 15.63 25.56 -4.74
C GLY A 357 15.96 24.08 -4.68
N THR A 358 15.18 23.24 -5.35
CA THR A 358 15.52 21.84 -5.62
C THR A 358 16.38 21.79 -6.89
N GLY A 359 17.34 20.87 -6.98
CA GLY A 359 18.20 20.70 -8.16
C GLY A 359 17.48 20.16 -9.41
N ILE A 360 16.18 20.40 -9.56
CA ILE A 360 15.31 19.78 -10.57
C ILE A 360 15.31 20.61 -11.87
N HIS A 361 15.71 19.99 -12.99
CA HIS A 361 15.70 20.61 -14.31
C HIS A 361 14.29 20.58 -14.93
N ARG A 362 13.58 21.70 -14.83
CA ARG A 362 12.19 21.86 -15.28
C ARG A 362 11.92 21.42 -16.71
N ARG A 363 12.82 21.79 -17.64
CA ARG A 363 12.68 21.45 -19.06
C ARG A 363 12.78 19.95 -19.28
N SER A 364 13.74 19.28 -18.62
CA SER A 364 13.90 17.84 -18.70
C SER A 364 12.69 17.12 -18.11
N LEU A 365 12.17 17.58 -16.98
CA LEU A 365 10.95 17.01 -16.37
C LEU A 365 9.73 17.17 -17.29
N ALA A 366 9.55 18.34 -17.90
CA ALA A 366 8.47 18.59 -18.86
C ALA A 366 8.60 17.70 -20.12
N MET A 367 9.82 17.52 -20.65
CA MET A 367 10.04 16.62 -21.78
C MET A 367 9.76 15.16 -21.43
N CYS A 368 10.16 14.71 -20.25
CA CYS A 368 9.81 13.37 -19.74
C CYS A 368 8.29 13.19 -19.64
N PHE A 369 7.58 14.23 -19.17
CA PHE A 369 6.12 14.21 -19.10
C PHE A 369 5.47 14.05 -20.47
N LEU A 370 5.95 14.81 -21.47
CA LEU A 370 5.45 14.72 -22.84
C LEU A 370 5.68 13.33 -23.45
N ILE A 371 6.85 12.74 -23.22
CA ILE A 371 7.18 11.37 -23.68
C ILE A 371 6.24 10.34 -23.06
N CYS A 372 5.79 10.54 -21.82
CA CYS A 372 4.93 9.60 -21.12
C CYS A 372 3.43 9.77 -21.42
N LEU A 373 2.99 10.82 -22.14
CA LEU A 373 1.58 11.03 -22.48
C LEU A 373 0.86 9.82 -23.11
N PRO A 374 1.49 8.97 -23.95
CA PRO A 374 0.86 7.75 -24.46
C PRO A 374 0.38 6.78 -23.37
N VAL A 375 0.99 6.79 -22.19
CA VAL A 375 0.54 5.98 -21.04
C VAL A 375 -0.87 6.37 -20.62
N LEU A 376 -1.14 7.67 -20.52
CA LEU A 376 -2.45 8.18 -20.15
C LEU A 376 -3.50 7.85 -21.23
N GLU A 377 -3.12 7.94 -22.50
CA GLU A 377 -4.00 7.58 -23.62
C GLU A 377 -4.35 6.09 -23.64
N MET A 378 -3.38 5.22 -23.32
CA MET A 378 -3.61 3.78 -23.16
C MET A 378 -4.66 3.50 -22.07
N PHE A 379 -4.54 4.12 -20.89
CA PHE A 379 -5.52 3.94 -19.81
C PHE A 379 -6.88 4.54 -20.14
N ARG A 380 -6.92 5.67 -20.86
CA ARG A 380 -8.17 6.23 -21.38
C ARG A 380 -8.88 5.25 -22.31
N HIS A 381 -8.14 4.66 -23.26
CA HIS A 381 -8.67 3.67 -24.19
C HIS A 381 -9.17 2.42 -23.44
N LEU A 382 -8.39 1.92 -22.48
CA LEU A 382 -8.78 0.80 -21.63
C LEU A 382 -10.07 1.11 -20.86
N GLY A 383 -10.20 2.31 -20.30
CA GLY A 383 -11.42 2.75 -19.62
C GLY A 383 -12.65 2.70 -20.54
N HIS A 384 -12.51 3.16 -21.79
CA HIS A 384 -13.58 3.07 -22.79
C HIS A 384 -13.95 1.63 -23.13
N VAL A 385 -12.96 0.76 -23.37
CA VAL A 385 -13.18 -0.66 -23.70
C VAL A 385 -13.85 -1.40 -22.54
N VAL A 386 -13.42 -1.15 -21.31
CA VAL A 386 -14.03 -1.79 -20.13
C VAL A 386 -15.44 -1.24 -19.90
N ALA A 387 -15.65 0.06 -20.06
CA ALA A 387 -16.98 0.67 -19.89
C ALA A 387 -17.97 0.27 -20.99
N SER A 388 -17.50 -0.12 -22.19
CA SER A 388 -18.36 -0.60 -23.27
C SER A 388 -18.69 -2.09 -23.18
N ASN A 389 -17.88 -2.88 -22.46
CA ASN A 389 -18.00 -4.34 -22.38
C ASN A 389 -18.52 -4.86 -21.04
N ALA A 390 -18.71 -3.99 -20.04
CA ALA A 390 -19.20 -4.33 -18.70
C ALA A 390 -20.70 -4.10 -18.55
#